data_AF-A0A4Y2SG00-F1
#
_entry.id   AF-A0A4Y2SG00-F1
#
_cell.length_a   1.000
_cell.length_b   1.000
_cell.length_c   1.000
_cell.angle_alpha   90.00
_cell.angle_beta   90.00
_cell.angle_gamma   90.00
#
_symmetry.space_group_name_H-M   'P 1'
#
loop_
_entity.id
_entity.type
_entity.pdbx_description
1 polymer ?
#
loop_
_entity_poly.entity_id
_entity_poly.type
_entity_poly.pdbx_seq_one_letter_code
_entity_poly.pdbx_strand_id
1 'polypeptide(L)'
;MDQWSTVLFTDESRFSLNTDSRRMFIWREPGTRYLPSNVCEIDHYGGGGLMVWAGIMLDGRTPLHVFERGTVTGVRYRDDILEPYVRLFRGAVGPEFILMDDNARPHRALLVDEFLESEDIRRMDWPARSPNLNPIEHVWDALEMAIATPLREPSRK
;
A
#
# COMPACT_ATOMS: atom_id res chain seq x y z
N MET A 1 -26.33 2.10 -8.83
CA MET A 1 -24.91 1.67 -8.94
C MET A 1 -24.00 2.57 -8.11
N ASP A 2 -24.57 3.46 -7.27
CA ASP A 2 -23.90 4.60 -6.66
C ASP A 2 -23.34 4.34 -5.26
N GLN A 3 -23.44 3.11 -4.73
CA GLN A 3 -22.99 2.82 -3.36
C GLN A 3 -21.46 2.90 -3.21
N TRP A 4 -20.71 2.65 -4.28
CA TRP A 4 -19.24 2.58 -4.23
C TRP A 4 -18.56 3.93 -4.42
N SER A 5 -19.28 4.96 -4.85
CA SER A 5 -18.68 6.28 -5.09
C SER A 5 -18.31 7.00 -3.80
N THR A 6 -18.89 6.60 -2.66
CA THR A 6 -18.62 7.21 -1.34
C THR A 6 -17.69 6.37 -0.47
N VAL A 7 -17.13 5.29 -1.02
CA VAL A 7 -16.21 4.40 -0.31
C VAL A 7 -14.76 4.80 -0.60
N LEU A 8 -14.00 5.09 0.45
CA LEU A 8 -12.55 5.26 0.37
C LEU A 8 -11.88 3.91 0.63
N PHE A 9 -11.33 3.30 -0.41
CA PHE A 9 -10.55 2.07 -0.32
C PHE A 9 -9.11 2.41 0.06
N THR A 10 -8.64 1.90 1.20
CA THR A 10 -7.32 2.21 1.74
C THR A 10 -6.52 0.94 1.98
N ASP A 11 -5.20 1.07 1.94
CA ASP A 11 -4.27 -0.03 2.23
C ASP A 11 -2.84 0.47 2.44
N GLU A 12 -2.02 -0.35 3.09
CA GLU A 12 -0.58 -0.18 3.21
C GLU A 12 0.19 -1.15 2.30
N SER A 13 1.12 -0.62 1.51
CA SER A 13 2.05 -1.43 0.71
C SER A 13 3.51 -1.18 1.11
N ARG A 14 4.37 -2.19 0.91
CA ARG A 14 5.81 -2.10 1.16
C ARG A 14 6.58 -2.18 -0.15
N PHE A 15 7.27 -1.10 -0.50
CA PHE A 15 8.18 -1.05 -1.63
C PHE A 15 9.62 -1.29 -1.16
N SER A 16 10.22 -2.41 -1.56
CA SER A 16 11.61 -2.74 -1.24
C SER A 16 12.57 -2.12 -2.25
N LEU A 17 13.65 -1.48 -1.75
CA LEU A 17 14.69 -0.90 -2.61
C LEU A 17 15.52 -1.98 -3.32
N ASN A 18 15.65 -3.15 -2.70
CA ASN A 18 16.12 -4.37 -3.36
C ASN A 18 14.90 -5.10 -3.93
N THR A 19 14.72 -5.01 -5.24
CA THR A 19 13.70 -5.80 -5.95
C THR A 19 14.14 -7.26 -6.01
N ASP A 20 13.96 -7.99 -4.91
CA ASP A 20 14.20 -9.44 -4.86
C ASP A 20 13.09 -10.23 -5.59
N SER A 21 12.01 -9.57 -6.01
CA SER A 21 10.89 -10.15 -6.75
C SER A 21 11.16 -10.32 -8.25
N ARG A 22 12.28 -9.80 -8.79
CA ARG A 22 12.57 -9.96 -10.22
C ARG A 22 13.05 -11.39 -10.50
N ARG A 23 12.30 -12.13 -11.33
CA ARG A 23 12.85 -13.25 -12.10
C ARG A 23 13.91 -12.69 -13.07
N MET A 24 15.13 -12.53 -12.60
CA MET A 24 16.26 -12.20 -13.45
C MET A 24 16.57 -13.41 -14.34
N PHE A 25 16.33 -13.25 -15.64
CA PHE A 25 16.75 -14.25 -16.62
C PHE A 25 18.23 -14.06 -16.91
N ILE A 26 19.04 -15.07 -16.58
CA ILE A 26 20.47 -15.13 -16.87
C ILE A 26 20.74 -16.20 -17.92
N TRP A 27 21.56 -15.88 -18.92
CA TRP A 27 22.12 -16.87 -19.85
C TRP A 27 23.41 -17.41 -19.26
N ARG A 28 23.53 -18.74 -19.14
CA ARG A 28 24.73 -19.39 -18.61
C ARG A 28 25.00 -20.74 -19.26
N GLU A 29 26.25 -21.18 -19.16
CA GLU A 29 26.67 -22.49 -19.67
C GLU A 29 26.11 -23.65 -18.83
N PRO A 30 25.83 -24.82 -19.43
CA PRO A 30 25.41 -26.01 -18.69
C PRO A 30 26.42 -26.38 -17.58
N GLY A 31 25.93 -26.68 -16.38
CA GLY A 31 26.78 -27.05 -15.22
C GLY A 31 27.26 -25.89 -14.36
N THR A 32 27.12 -24.63 -14.79
CA THR A 32 27.62 -23.44 -14.05
C THR A 32 26.64 -22.85 -13.03
N ARG A 33 25.63 -23.63 -12.61
CA ARG A 33 24.47 -23.13 -11.85
C ARG A 33 24.82 -22.43 -10.55
N TYR A 34 25.85 -22.91 -9.84
CA TYR A 34 26.21 -22.46 -8.49
C TYR A 34 27.43 -21.53 -8.47
N LEU A 35 27.91 -21.06 -9.63
CA LEU A 35 28.98 -20.07 -9.65
C LEU A 35 28.47 -18.75 -9.04
N PRO A 36 29.27 -18.03 -8.25
CA PRO A 36 28.89 -16.74 -7.67
C PRO A 36 28.43 -15.71 -8.71
N SER A 37 28.91 -15.79 -9.96
CA SER A 37 28.46 -14.95 -11.07
C SER A 37 27.06 -15.27 -11.60
N ASN A 38 26.52 -16.45 -11.25
CA ASN A 38 25.26 -17.00 -11.75
C ASN A 38 24.20 -17.20 -10.65
N VAL A 39 24.49 -16.72 -9.44
CA VAL A 39 23.62 -16.77 -8.26
C VAL A 39 23.52 -15.36 -7.72
N CYS A 40 22.29 -14.88 -7.51
CA CYS A 40 22.04 -13.66 -6.76
C CYS A 40 21.61 -14.08 -5.35
N GLU A 41 22.26 -13.51 -4.33
CA GLU A 41 21.85 -13.73 -2.94
C GLU A 41 20.51 -13.03 -2.71
N ILE A 42 19.54 -13.77 -2.16
CA ILE A 42 18.20 -13.26 -1.84
C ILE A 42 18.24 -12.77 -0.40
N ASP A 43 18.22 -11.46 -0.22
CA ASP A 43 18.21 -10.87 1.11
C ASP A 43 16.77 -10.83 1.63
N HIS A 44 16.40 -11.87 2.38
CA HIS A 44 15.06 -12.01 2.94
C HIS A 44 14.71 -10.88 3.95
N TYR A 45 15.66 -10.07 4.43
CA TYR A 45 15.41 -9.13 5.53
C TYR A 45 16.17 -7.77 5.51
N GLY A 46 17.16 -7.54 4.64
CA GLY A 46 18.08 -6.40 4.76
C GLY A 46 17.98 -5.30 3.69
N GLY A 47 17.20 -5.50 2.63
CA GLY A 47 16.86 -4.43 1.70
C GLY A 47 15.82 -3.50 2.33
N GLY A 48 16.26 -2.37 2.90
CA GLY A 48 15.37 -1.35 3.45
C GLY A 48 14.15 -1.12 2.55
N GLY A 49 12.96 -1.18 3.13
CA GLY A 49 11.70 -1.01 2.43
C GLY A 49 10.96 0.22 2.92
N LEU A 50 10.29 0.90 2.01
CA LEU A 50 9.41 2.01 2.30
C LEU A 50 7.99 1.48 2.51
N MET A 51 7.44 1.69 3.69
CA MET A 51 6.03 1.42 3.94
C MET A 51 5.25 2.67 3.57
N VAL A 52 4.27 2.50 2.69
CA VAL A 52 3.43 3.58 2.19
C VAL A 52 1.97 3.27 2.44
N TRP A 53 1.16 4.30 2.55
CA TRP A 53 -0.29 4.22 2.64
C TRP A 53 -0.93 5.11 1.57
N ALA A 54 -2.03 4.65 1.00
CA ALA A 54 -2.87 5.49 0.17
C ALA A 54 -4.33 5.08 0.29
N GLY A 55 -5.21 6.00 -0.13
CA GLY A 55 -6.62 5.76 -0.36
C GLY A 55 -7.04 6.12 -1.77
N ILE A 56 -7.97 5.35 -2.34
CA ILE A 56 -8.61 5.64 -3.62
C ILE A 56 -10.14 5.65 -3.45
N MET A 57 -10.78 6.51 -4.22
CA MET A 57 -12.23 6.65 -4.32
C MET A 57 -12.58 6.80 -5.81
N LEU A 58 -13.85 6.64 -6.19
CA LEU A 58 -14.25 6.71 -7.60
C LEU A 58 -13.88 8.04 -8.27
N ASP A 59 -13.94 9.14 -7.53
CA ASP A 59 -13.71 10.50 -7.98
C ASP A 59 -12.39 11.12 -7.49
N GLY A 60 -11.52 10.33 -6.85
CA GLY A 60 -10.31 10.89 -6.27
C GLY A 60 -9.36 9.87 -5.65
N ARG A 61 -8.26 10.38 -5.12
CA ARG A 61 -7.27 9.62 -4.35
C ARG A 61 -6.63 10.50 -3.30
N THR A 62 -6.10 9.90 -2.26
CA THR A 62 -5.24 10.60 -1.31
C THR A 62 -3.87 10.87 -1.93
N PRO A 63 -3.11 11.81 -1.36
CA PRO A 63 -1.65 11.77 -1.47
C PRO A 63 -1.12 10.42 -0.98
N LEU A 64 0.02 9.99 -1.55
CA LEU A 64 0.74 8.82 -1.04
C LEU A 64 1.44 9.23 0.26
N HIS A 65 1.05 8.61 1.38
CA HIS A 65 1.71 8.82 2.66
C HIS A 65 2.88 7.84 2.80
N VAL A 66 4.00 8.32 3.30
CA VAL A 66 5.21 7.53 3.50
C VAL A 66 5.48 7.46 4.99
N PHE A 67 5.41 6.26 5.56
CA PHE A 67 5.76 6.08 6.95
C PHE A 67 7.27 6.13 7.11
N GLU A 68 7.75 7.15 7.83
CA GLU A 68 9.13 7.17 8.31
C GLU A 68 9.36 5.96 9.23
N ARG A 69 10.54 5.33 9.07
CA ARG A 69 11.01 4.08 9.70
C ARG A 69 10.22 3.65 10.94
N GLY A 70 9.79 2.39 10.97
CA GLY A 70 9.16 1.78 12.15
C GLY A 70 7.92 0.97 11.78
N THR A 71 7.21 0.50 12.80
CA THR A 71 5.94 -0.22 12.65
C THR A 71 4.78 0.76 12.70
N VAL A 72 3.76 0.55 11.87
CA VAL A 72 2.48 1.27 11.96
C VAL A 72 1.75 0.79 13.21
N THR A 73 1.58 1.69 14.18
CA THR A 73 0.81 1.44 15.41
C THR A 73 -0.56 2.09 15.28
N GLY A 74 -1.52 1.72 16.14
CA GLY A 74 -2.84 2.38 16.14
C GLY A 74 -2.74 3.90 16.31
N VAL A 75 -1.82 4.38 17.15
CA VAL A 75 -1.56 5.83 17.33
C VAL A 75 -1.10 6.47 16.04
N ARG A 76 -0.13 5.87 15.33
CA ARG A 76 0.33 6.37 14.04
C ARG A 76 -0.76 6.32 12.97
N TYR A 77 -1.57 5.26 12.96
CA TYR A 77 -2.70 5.18 12.04
C TYR A 77 -3.69 6.31 12.30
N ARG A 78 -4.00 6.64 13.56
CA ARG A 78 -4.84 7.80 13.87
C ARG A 78 -4.19 9.13 13.45
N ASP A 79 -2.98 9.40 13.91
CA ASP A 79 -2.34 10.72 13.82
C ASP A 79 -1.75 11.00 12.42
N ASP A 80 -1.14 9.98 11.80
CA ASP A 80 -0.47 10.11 10.51
C ASP A 80 -1.44 9.90 9.34
N ILE A 81 -2.54 9.13 9.55
CA ILE A 81 -3.46 8.72 8.47
C ILE A 81 -4.89 9.26 8.64
N LEU A 82 -5.59 8.89 9.71
CA LEU A 82 -7.02 9.16 9.83
C LEU A 82 -7.32 10.66 9.98
N GLU A 83 -6.60 11.34 10.88
CA GLU A 83 -6.77 12.76 11.14
C GLU A 83 -6.43 13.64 9.93
N PRO A 84 -5.27 13.48 9.26
CA PRO A 84 -4.90 14.35 8.15
C PRO A 84 -5.57 14.02 6.82
N TYR A 85 -5.93 12.75 6.55
CA TYR A 85 -6.48 12.36 5.25
C TYR A 85 -7.93 11.93 5.32
N VAL A 86 -8.26 10.90 6.12
CA VAL A 86 -9.60 10.30 6.11
C VAL A 86 -10.66 11.31 6.56
N ARG A 87 -10.36 12.11 7.59
CA ARG A 87 -11.23 13.19 8.07
C ARG A 87 -11.57 14.21 6.98
N LEU A 88 -10.60 14.57 6.13
CA LEU A 88 -10.85 15.50 5.01
C LEU A 88 -11.84 14.93 4.01
N PHE A 89 -11.70 13.65 3.66
CA PHE A 89 -12.63 12.98 2.75
C PHE A 89 -14.02 12.83 3.39
N ARG A 90 -14.10 12.52 4.70
CA ARG A 90 -15.38 12.52 5.43
C ARG A 90 -16.07 13.88 5.37
N GLY A 91 -15.32 14.97 5.51
CA GLY A 91 -15.84 16.33 5.40
C GLY A 91 -16.30 16.70 4.00
N ALA A 92 -15.60 16.23 2.96
CA ALA A 92 -15.93 16.51 1.56
C ALA A 92 -17.14 15.69 1.05
N VAL A 93 -17.20 14.40 1.38
CA VAL A 93 -18.24 13.46 0.91
C VAL A 93 -19.51 13.58 1.76
N GLY A 94 -19.38 13.90 3.05
CA GLY A 94 -20.52 13.99 3.95
C GLY A 94 -20.96 12.63 4.53
N PRO A 95 -22.18 12.54 5.11
CA PRO A 95 -22.64 11.38 5.89
C PRO A 95 -22.62 10.03 5.17
N GLU A 96 -22.62 10.06 3.84
CA GLU A 96 -22.53 8.86 3.01
C GLU A 96 -21.11 8.28 2.88
N PHE A 97 -20.11 8.96 3.44
CA PHE A 97 -18.74 8.50 3.46
C PHE A 97 -18.59 7.17 4.20
N ILE A 98 -17.86 6.25 3.59
CA ILE A 98 -17.50 4.97 4.18
C ILE A 98 -15.98 4.78 4.04
N LEU A 99 -15.31 4.52 5.14
CA LEU A 99 -13.92 4.08 5.15
C LEU A 99 -13.86 2.56 4.95
N MET A 100 -13.07 2.11 3.98
CA MET A 100 -12.68 0.72 3.85
C MET A 100 -11.19 0.59 4.20
N ASP A 101 -10.93 -0.10 5.31
CA ASP A 101 -9.62 -0.61 5.71
C ASP A 101 -9.72 -2.11 6.04
N ASP A 102 -8.57 -2.76 6.13
CA ASP A 102 -8.52 -4.18 6.47
C ASP A 102 -8.72 -4.42 7.99
N ASN A 103 -8.58 -5.68 8.42
CA ASN A 103 -8.68 -6.05 9.83
C ASN A 103 -7.32 -6.07 10.55
N ALA A 104 -6.33 -5.30 10.10
CA ALA A 104 -5.04 -5.22 10.76
C ALA A 104 -5.19 -4.71 12.20
N ARG A 105 -4.28 -5.16 13.07
CA ARG A 105 -4.30 -4.82 14.50
C ARG A 105 -4.30 -3.30 14.79
N PRO A 106 -3.53 -2.46 14.08
CA PRO A 106 -3.61 -1.01 14.24
C PRO A 106 -4.99 -0.42 13.93
N HIS A 107 -5.66 -0.92 12.89
CA HIS A 107 -6.98 -0.42 12.43
C HIS A 107 -8.11 -0.78 13.38
N ARG A 108 -7.91 -1.84 14.17
CA ARG A 108 -8.86 -2.34 15.18
C ARG A 108 -8.44 -1.98 16.61
N ALA A 109 -7.55 -1.00 16.77
CA ALA A 109 -7.20 -0.48 18.09
C ALA A 109 -8.35 0.35 18.66
N LEU A 110 -8.58 0.29 19.98
CA LEU A 110 -9.66 1.04 20.64
C LEU A 110 -9.64 2.54 20.31
N LEU A 111 -8.45 3.16 20.35
CA LEU A 111 -8.29 4.58 20.05
C LEU A 111 -8.67 4.94 18.60
N VAL A 112 -8.58 3.99 17.68
CA VAL A 112 -8.98 4.15 16.28
C VAL A 112 -10.50 4.06 16.17
N ASP A 113 -11.11 3.07 16.83
CA ASP A 113 -12.58 2.96 16.88
C ASP A 113 -13.22 4.20 17.52
N GLU A 114 -12.67 4.68 18.64
CA GLU A 114 -13.11 5.92 19.31
C GLU A 114 -12.98 7.15 18.41
N PHE A 115 -11.90 7.26 17.64
CA PHE A 115 -11.70 8.35 16.69
C PHE A 115 -12.76 8.31 15.58
N LEU A 116 -12.98 7.14 14.96
CA LEU A 116 -13.96 6.98 13.90
C LEU A 116 -15.38 7.29 14.38
N GLU A 117 -15.73 6.87 15.60
CA GLU A 117 -17.01 7.22 16.22
C GLU A 117 -17.14 8.73 16.46
N SER A 118 -16.08 9.38 16.97
CA SER A 118 -16.10 10.82 17.24
C SER A 118 -16.23 11.70 15.99
N GLU A 119 -15.74 11.21 14.85
CA GLU A 119 -15.81 11.90 13.55
C GLU A 119 -17.00 11.43 12.69
N ASP A 120 -17.89 10.59 13.25
CA ASP A 120 -19.05 10.01 12.55
C ASP A 120 -18.64 9.35 11.22
N ILE A 121 -17.55 8.59 11.26
CA ILE A 121 -17.02 7.85 10.10
C ILE A 121 -17.51 6.40 10.18
N ARG A 122 -18.32 6.01 9.19
CA ARG A 122 -18.72 4.62 9.03
C ARG A 122 -17.56 3.82 8.44
N ARG A 123 -17.23 2.71 9.09
CA ARG A 123 -16.27 1.72 8.58
C ARG A 123 -17.02 0.58 7.89
N MET A 124 -16.52 0.14 6.75
CA MET A 124 -17.05 -1.01 6.03
C MET A 124 -16.72 -2.31 6.76
N ASP A 125 -17.68 -3.24 6.82
CA ASP A 125 -17.40 -4.61 7.23
C ASP A 125 -16.56 -5.31 6.16
N TRP A 126 -15.34 -5.72 6.52
CA TRP A 126 -14.41 -6.34 5.59
C TRP A 126 -14.09 -7.79 6.00
N PRO A 127 -14.18 -8.77 5.09
CA PRO A 127 -13.78 -10.14 5.39
C PRO A 127 -12.26 -10.25 5.57
N ALA A 128 -11.82 -11.01 6.57
CA ALA A 128 -10.40 -11.27 6.79
C ALA A 128 -9.76 -11.96 5.57
N ARG A 129 -8.48 -11.63 5.30
CA ARG A 129 -7.66 -12.25 4.23
C ARG A 129 -8.29 -12.16 2.83
N SER A 130 -8.91 -11.04 2.51
CA SER A 130 -9.54 -10.81 1.20
C SER A 130 -8.87 -9.65 0.45
N PRO A 131 -7.55 -9.70 0.19
CA PRO A 131 -6.86 -8.62 -0.53
C PRO A 131 -7.42 -8.45 -1.95
N ASN A 132 -7.83 -9.55 -2.59
CA ASN A 132 -8.42 -9.56 -3.94
C ASN A 132 -9.73 -8.77 -4.08
N LEU A 133 -10.34 -8.35 -2.97
CA LEU A 133 -11.55 -7.52 -2.99
C LEU A 133 -11.22 -6.02 -2.94
N ASN A 134 -10.00 -5.64 -2.57
CA ASN A 134 -9.60 -4.24 -2.44
C ASN A 134 -9.06 -3.72 -3.79
N PRO A 135 -9.75 -2.77 -4.46
CA PRO A 135 -9.32 -2.26 -5.76
C PRO A 135 -7.96 -1.56 -5.75
N ILE A 136 -7.47 -1.12 -4.58
CA ILE A 136 -6.18 -0.44 -4.46
C ILE A 136 -5.00 -1.38 -4.72
N GLU A 137 -5.17 -2.70 -4.56
CA GLU A 137 -4.14 -3.68 -4.89
C GLU A 137 -3.73 -3.59 -6.36
N HIS A 138 -4.69 -3.35 -7.26
CA HIS A 138 -4.37 -3.12 -8.68
C HIS A 138 -3.57 -1.83 -8.91
N VAL A 139 -3.75 -0.82 -8.06
CA VAL A 139 -2.96 0.42 -8.11
C VAL A 139 -1.55 0.16 -7.61
N TRP A 140 -1.38 -0.66 -6.57
CA TRP A 140 -0.07 -1.10 -6.10
C TRP A 140 0.69 -1.90 -7.16
N ASP A 141 0.05 -2.86 -7.81
CA ASP A 141 0.63 -3.63 -8.91
C ASP A 141 1.11 -2.72 -10.05
N ALA A 142 0.27 -1.77 -10.46
CA ALA A 142 0.62 -0.81 -11.51
C ALA A 142 1.80 0.09 -11.09
N LEU A 143 1.86 0.51 -9.82
CA LEU A 143 2.95 1.31 -9.28
C LEU A 143 4.26 0.51 -9.21
N GLU A 144 4.22 -0.73 -8.77
CA GLU A 144 5.38 -1.62 -8.75
C GLU A 144 5.91 -1.85 -10.17
N MET A 145 5.03 -2.09 -11.15
CA MET A 145 5.41 -2.21 -12.56
C MET A 145 6.06 -0.93 -13.12
N ALA A 146 5.52 0.24 -12.77
CA ALA A 146 6.06 1.52 -13.22
C ALA A 146 7.46 1.78 -12.63
N ILE A 147 7.66 1.49 -11.34
CA ILE A 147 8.97 1.59 -10.67
C ILE A 147 9.95 0.56 -11.25
N ALA A 148 9.46 -0.63 -11.60
CA ALA A 148 10.29 -1.70 -12.12
C ALA A 148 10.80 -1.44 -13.54
N THR A 149 10.14 -0.56 -14.31
CA THR A 149 10.54 -0.18 -15.66
C THR A 149 11.68 0.84 -15.58
N PRO A 150 12.92 0.52 -15.99
CA PRO A 150 14.00 1.50 -16.02
C PRO A 150 13.60 2.66 -16.93
N LEU A 151 13.89 3.90 -16.52
CA LEU A 151 13.98 5.02 -17.46
C LEU A 151 14.94 4.59 -18.56
N ARG A 152 14.40 4.20 -19.73
CA ARG A 152 15.19 3.96 -20.92
C ARG A 152 15.79 5.30 -21.33
N GLU A 153 16.98 5.61 -20.84
CA GLU A 153 17.78 6.64 -21.50
C GLU A 153 18.05 6.16 -22.93
N PRO A 154 17.65 6.93 -23.96
CA PRO A 154 18.00 6.58 -25.32
C PRO A 154 19.53 6.58 -25.41
N SER A 155 20.08 5.47 -25.88
CA SER A 155 21.51 5.29 -26.11
C SER A 155 22.03 6.51 -26.86
N ARG A 156 22.89 7.31 -26.22
CA ARG A 156 23.63 8.35 -26.95
C ARG A 156 24.52 7.62 -27.97
N LYS A 157 24.25 7.90 -29.24
CA LYS A 157 25.01 7.42 -30.40
C LYS A 157 26.46 7.86 -30.34
#